data_AF-A0AAW4WKF8-F1
#
_entry.id   AF-A0AAW4WKF8-F1
#
_cell.length_a   1.000
_cell.length_b   1.000
_cell.length_c   1.000
_cell.angle_alpha   90.00
_cell.angle_beta   90.00
_cell.angle_gamma   90.00
#
_symmetry.space_group_name_H-M   'P 1'
#
loop_
_entity.id
_entity.type
_entity.pdbx_description
1 polymer ?
#
loop_
_entity_poly.entity_id
_entity_poly.type
_entity_poly.pdbx_seq_one_letter_code
_entity_poly.pdbx_strand_id
1 'polypeptide(L)' 'MKVKVKVYDGVKYWDGTQKVAEVNYDIQGYEVKQIPDEEIAAMGFDTVDEFEEYLILTLKSGETSTFCNSHVDLFKL' A
#
# COMPACT_ATOMS: atom_id res chain seq x y z
N MET A 1 3.20 10.05 13.04
CA MET A 1 2.25 10.80 12.20
C MET A 1 1.10 9.86 11.96
N LYS A 2 -0.13 10.31 12.20
CA LYS A 2 -1.28 9.44 12.00
C LYS A 2 -1.74 9.51 10.55
N VAL A 3 -1.92 8.35 9.95
CA VAL A 3 -2.43 8.21 8.60
C VAL A 3 -3.54 7.16 8.58
N LYS A 4 -4.38 7.24 7.56
CA LYS A 4 -5.43 6.28 7.26
C LYS A 4 -5.17 5.69 5.89
N VAL A 5 -5.15 4.36 5.82
CA VAL A 5 -5.05 3.60 4.57
C VAL A 5 -6.42 3.01 4.27
N LYS A 6 -6.98 3.33 3.11
CA LYS A 6 -8.13 2.62 2.54
C LYS A 6 -7.61 1.55 1.58
N VAL A 7 -8.19 0.36 1.65
CA VAL A 7 -7.83 -0.77 0.78
C VAL A 7 -9.03 -1.13 -0.08
N TYR A 8 -8.77 -1.35 -1.36
CA TYR A 8 -9.75 -1.72 -2.38
C TYR A 8 -9.55 -3.19 -2.80
N ASP A 9 -10.61 -3.84 -3.31
CA ASP A 9 -10.56 -5.21 -3.85
C ASP A 9 -9.93 -5.32 -5.25
N GLY A 10 -9.55 -4.18 -5.82
CA GLY A 10 -8.86 -4.06 -7.09
C GLY A 10 -8.28 -2.67 -7.26
N VAL A 11 -7.84 -2.37 -8.48
CA VAL A 11 -7.30 -1.06 -8.85
C VAL A 11 -8.33 0.05 -8.62
N LYS A 12 -8.00 0.99 -7.72
CA LYS A 12 -8.90 2.03 -7.18
C LYS A 12 -9.53 2.98 -8.20
N TYR A 13 -9.01 3.01 -9.42
CA TYR A 13 -9.49 3.87 -10.50
C TYR A 13 -10.20 3.10 -11.62
N TRP A 14 -10.34 1.79 -11.50
CA TRP A 14 -11.19 1.00 -12.39
C TRP A 14 -12.64 1.02 -11.92
N ASP A 15 -13.55 1.01 -12.89
CA ASP A 15 -14.99 0.94 -12.61
C ASP A 15 -15.33 -0.39 -11.93
N GLY A 16 -16.18 -0.31 -10.90
CA GLY A 16 -16.69 -1.48 -10.18
C GLY A 16 -15.83 -1.95 -9.00
N THR A 17 -14.67 -1.35 -8.75
CA THR A 17 -13.87 -1.64 -7.54
C THR A 17 -14.49 -1.04 -6.29
N GLN A 18 -14.34 -1.72 -5.17
CA GLN A 18 -14.96 -1.38 -3.90
C GLN A 18 -13.94 -1.33 -2.77
N LYS A 19 -14.16 -0.40 -1.84
CA LYS A 19 -13.37 -0.35 -0.61
C LYS A 19 -13.74 -1.54 0.27
N VAL A 20 -12.75 -2.36 0.60
CA VAL A 20 -12.92 -3.54 1.44
C VAL A 20 -12.41 -3.36 2.87
N ALA A 21 -11.45 -2.45 3.09
CA ALA A 21 -10.93 -2.18 4.43
C ALA A 21 -10.48 -0.73 4.60
N GLU A 22 -10.37 -0.32 5.87
CA GLU A 22 -9.82 0.97 6.26
C GLU A 22 -9.11 0.82 7.60
N VAL A 23 -7.82 1.20 7.65
CA VAL A 23 -6.97 1.00 8.82
C VAL A 23 -6.18 2.28 9.12
N ASN A 24 -6.02 2.61 10.40
CA ASN A 24 -5.21 3.74 10.83
C ASN A 24 -3.84 3.27 11.30
N TYR A 25 -2.79 3.98 10.89
CA TYR A 25 -1.40 3.70 11.27
C TYR A 25 -0.77 4.93 11.93
N ASP A 26 0.14 4.69 12.88
CA ASP A 26 1.08 5.71 13.35
C ASP A 26 2.46 5.45 12.75
N ILE A 27 2.87 6.33 11.83
CA ILE A 27 4.04 6.16 10.99
C ILE A 27 5.13 7.19 11.32
N GLN A 28 6.38 6.84 11.07
CA GLN A 28 7.49 7.79 11.01
C GLN A 28 7.50 8.53 9.67
N GLY A 29 7.24 7.81 8.58
CA GLY A 29 7.21 8.34 7.23
C GLY A 29 6.58 7.35 6.27
N TYR A 30 6.38 7.78 5.03
CA TYR A 30 5.93 6.94 3.93
C TYR A 30 6.70 7.32 2.67
N GLU A 31 6.82 6.37 1.77
CA GLU A 31 7.35 6.60 0.42
C GLU A 31 6.58 5.77 -0.60
N VAL A 32 6.67 6.17 -1.85
CA VAL A 32 6.15 5.43 -2.99
C VAL A 32 7.33 5.11 -3.89
N LYS A 33 7.47 3.85 -4.26
CA LYS A 33 8.59 3.35 -5.08
C LYS A 33 8.09 2.39 -6.13
N GLN A 34 8.76 2.42 -7.28
CA GLN A 34 8.67 1.32 -8.23
C GLN A 34 9.55 0.17 -7.77
N ILE A 35 9.00 -1.04 -7.75
CA ILE A 35 9.71 -2.25 -7.33
C ILE A 35 9.41 -3.34 -8.37
N PRO A 36 10.44 -3.98 -8.96
CA PRO A 36 10.23 -5.07 -9.90
C PRO A 36 9.48 -6.25 -9.29
N ASP A 37 8.66 -6.93 -10.09
CA ASP A 37 7.86 -8.08 -9.67
C ASP A 37 8.69 -9.20 -9.00
N GLU A 38 9.91 -9.43 -9.47
CA GLU A 38 10.82 -10.43 -8.89
C GLU A 38 11.17 -10.13 -7.43
N GLU A 39 11.38 -8.86 -7.08
CA GLU A 39 11.68 -8.44 -5.71
C GLU A 39 10.44 -8.56 -4.82
N ILE A 40 9.26 -8.24 -5.35
CA ILE A 40 7.98 -8.35 -4.63
C ILE A 40 7.62 -9.80 -4.34
N ALA A 41 7.80 -10.69 -5.32
CA ALA A 41 7.66 -12.12 -5.13
C ALA A 41 8.64 -12.64 -4.07
N ALA A 42 9.89 -12.16 -4.06
CA ALA A 42 10.87 -12.53 -3.04
C ALA A 42 10.51 -12.01 -1.63
N MET A 43 9.73 -10.92 -1.53
CA MET A 43 9.17 -10.42 -0.27
C MET A 43 7.97 -11.26 0.23
N GLY A 44 7.51 -12.24 -0.55
CA GLY A 44 6.43 -13.16 -0.17
C GLY A 44 5.03 -12.68 -0.52
N PHE A 45 4.90 -11.75 -1.47
CA PHE A 45 3.60 -11.34 -1.98
C PHE A 45 3.05 -12.39 -2.96
N ASP A 46 1.76 -12.71 -2.82
CA ASP A 46 1.05 -13.62 -3.74
C ASP A 46 0.69 -12.94 -5.07
N THR A 47 0.65 -11.61 -5.09
CA THR A 47 0.24 -10.78 -6.22
C THR A 47 1.09 -9.52 -6.31
N VAL A 48 1.25 -9.00 -7.52
CA VAL A 48 1.97 -7.75 -7.82
C VAL A 48 0.99 -6.61 -8.12
N ASP A 49 1.45 -5.37 -7.95
CA ASP A 49 0.73 -4.16 -8.38
C ASP A 49 0.82 -4.00 -9.90
N GLU A 50 -0.30 -3.65 -10.54
CA GLU A 50 -0.43 -3.54 -11.99
C GLU A 50 0.42 -2.42 -12.61
N PHE A 51 0.97 -1.52 -11.79
CA PHE A 51 1.81 -0.39 -12.20
C PHE A 51 3.21 -0.44 -11.58
N GLU A 52 3.55 -1.60 -10.98
CA GLU A 52 4.81 -1.84 -10.27
C GLU A 52 5.10 -0.81 -9.17
N GLU A 53 4.08 -0.09 -8.69
CA GLU A 53 4.22 1.02 -7.75
C GLU A 53 3.66 0.63 -6.37
N TYR A 54 4.48 0.78 -5.35
CA TYR A 54 4.17 0.31 -3.99
C TYR A 54 4.27 1.44 -2.98
N LEU A 55 3.24 1.53 -2.13
CA LEU A 55 3.23 2.40 -0.96
C LEU A 55 3.91 1.67 0.20
N ILE A 56 4.98 2.26 0.73
CA ILE A 56 5.72 1.72 1.87
C ILE A 56 5.53 2.67 3.05
N LEU A 57 4.97 2.15 4.13
CA LEU A 57 4.86 2.84 5.41
C LEU A 57 5.99 2.41 6.34
N THR A 58 6.71 3.36 6.93
CA THR A 58 7.63 3.09 8.04
C THR A 58 6.88 3.34 9.35
N LEU A 59 6.56 2.30 10.10
CA LEU A 59 5.84 2.38 11.36
C LEU A 59 6.72 2.98 12.47
N LYS A 60 6.09 3.47 13.54
CA LYS A 60 6.83 3.98 14.72
C LYS A 60 7.77 2.96 15.35
N SER A 61 7.47 1.66 15.25
CA SER A 61 8.33 0.55 15.69
C SER A 61 9.61 0.39 14.85
N GLY A 62 9.68 0.98 13.66
CA GLY A 62 10.74 0.75 12.68
C GLY A 62 10.42 -0.36 11.67
N GLU A 63 9.32 -1.09 11.86
CA GLU A 63 8.81 -2.06 10.90
C GLU A 63 8.22 -1.36 9.66
N THR A 64 8.16 -2.08 8.55
CA THR A 64 7.55 -1.58 7.31
C THR A 64 6.24 -2.31 7.02
N SER A 65 5.31 -1.59 6.38
CA SER A 65 4.11 -2.17 5.77
C SER A 65 4.06 -1.73 4.32
N THR A 66 4.03 -2.70 3.41
CA THR A 66 4.05 -2.46 1.96
C THR A 66 2.68 -2.82 1.38
N PHE A 67 2.17 -1.95 0.50
CA PHE A 67 0.88 -2.09 -0.17
C PHE A 67 1.04 -1.87 -1.67
N CYS A 68 0.27 -2.57 -2.49
CA CYS A 68 0.07 -2.22 -3.90
C CYS A 68 -0.55 -0.82 -3.99
N ASN A 69 0.17 0.17 -4.52
CA ASN A 69 -0.25 1.57 -4.43
C ASN A 69 -1.56 1.84 -5.20
N SER A 70 -1.80 1.08 -6.27
CA SER A 70 -3.02 1.21 -7.05
C SER A 70 -4.25 0.61 -6.35
N HIS A 71 -4.06 -0.19 -5.30
CA HIS A 71 -5.14 -0.80 -4.49
C HIS A 71 -5.37 -0.09 -3.16
N VAL A 72 -4.67 1.03 -2.90
CA VAL A 72 -4.82 1.77 -1.65
C VAL A 72 -4.85 3.28 -1.82
N ASP A 73 -5.47 3.98 -0.87
CA ASP A 73 -5.31 5.42 -0.69
C ASP A 73 -4.77 5.74 0.70
N LEU A 74 -3.84 6.70 0.76
CA LEU A 74 -3.27 7.22 1.99
C LEU A 74 -3.83 8.62 2.29
N PHE A 75 -4.44 8.78 3.46
CA PHE A 75 -4.89 10.08 3.96
C PHE A 75 -4.11 10.44 5.21
N LYS A 76 -3.55 11.66 5.25
CA LYS A 76 -2.99 12.22 6.48
C LYS A 76 -4.13 12.66 7.40
N LEU A 77 -4.02 12.33 8.69
CA LEU A 77 -4.98 12.69 9.74
C LEU A 77 -4.43 13.81 10.63
#